data_AF-A0A1W9VWQ5-F1
#
_entry.id   AF-A0A1W9VWQ5-F1
#
_cell.length_a   1.000
_cell.length_b   1.000
_cell.length_c   1.000
_cell.angle_alpha   90.00
_cell.angle_beta   90.00
_cell.angle_gamma   90.00
#
_symmetry.space_group_name_H-M   'P 1'
#
loop_
_entity.id
_entity.type
_entity.pdbx_description
1 polymer ?
#
loop_
_entity_poly.entity_id
_entity_poly.type
_entity_poly.pdbx_seq_one_letter_code
_entity_poly.pdbx_strand_id
1 'polypeptide(L)'
;MNIAEIKKRIPHRYPFLLVDRVTKIGETTLEAYKNVSVNEEFFNGHFPDYPIMPGVLIIEGIAQALGLLVNTDDQPITPLFAIIGEGAVLGKGVEVGPYSIIGSEVVIGDNTIIESHVVIDGITIIGKNNKIYSYASIGKEPQDLKYKGELTKTIIGDNNKIREFVTVHRGTDDKWETVIGNNNLLMVYVHVAHDVIIGDNCILANNVTLAGHVTVGDFAIIGGLTPVHQFCNIGTHSMTGGGSLIVQDVPPYILAEGSRAVARGLNSIGLSRRGFSKEDLSILKKVYRIIFRSKMLLKDALAEIEETHGENEYAKNFVEFIKNSSRGIIK
;
A
#
# COMPACT_ATOMS: atom_id res chain seq x y z
N MET A 1 19.54 -19.50 -24.91
CA MET A 1 18.59 -18.41 -24.66
C MET A 1 18.79 -17.26 -25.64
N ASN A 2 17.70 -16.81 -26.26
CA ASN A 2 17.64 -15.60 -27.08
C ASN A 2 17.39 -14.35 -26.20
N ILE A 3 17.41 -13.17 -26.83
CA ILE A 3 17.28 -11.89 -26.11
C ILE A 3 15.94 -11.73 -25.38
N ALA A 4 14.85 -12.31 -25.90
CA ALA A 4 13.54 -12.23 -25.27
C ALA A 4 13.50 -13.09 -23.99
N GLU A 5 14.13 -14.26 -24.01
CA GLU A 5 14.29 -15.13 -22.84
C GLU A 5 15.21 -14.50 -21.79
N ILE A 6 16.33 -13.90 -22.21
CA ILE A 6 17.25 -13.16 -21.32
C ILE A 6 16.53 -12.04 -20.59
N LYS A 7 15.76 -11.21 -21.31
CA LYS A 7 15.00 -10.08 -20.72
C LYS A 7 13.95 -10.51 -19.70
N LYS A 8 13.50 -11.77 -19.74
CA LYS A 8 12.59 -12.34 -18.74
C LYS A 8 13.33 -12.76 -17.47
N ARG A 9 14.61 -13.18 -17.59
CA ARG A 9 15.40 -13.72 -16.46
C ARG A 9 16.25 -12.67 -15.73
N ILE A 10 16.63 -11.58 -16.39
CA ILE A 10 17.38 -10.47 -15.76
C ILE A 10 16.71 -9.11 -16.02
N PRO A 11 16.83 -8.14 -15.09
CA PRO A 11 16.15 -6.86 -15.19
C PRO A 11 16.79 -5.89 -16.20
N HIS A 12 18.02 -6.16 -16.64
CA HIS A 12 18.79 -5.32 -17.52
C HIS A 12 18.08 -5.01 -18.84
N ARG A 13 18.12 -3.75 -19.27
CA ARG A 13 17.57 -3.23 -20.53
C ARG A 13 18.60 -2.36 -21.23
N TYR A 14 18.44 -2.16 -22.53
CA TYR A 14 19.27 -1.22 -23.30
C TYR A 14 19.30 0.16 -22.61
N PRO A 15 20.46 0.83 -22.56
CA PRO A 15 21.77 0.43 -23.13
C PRO A 15 22.57 -0.54 -22.25
N PHE A 16 22.09 -0.86 -21.05
CA PHE A 16 22.83 -1.60 -20.02
C PHE A 16 22.58 -3.12 -20.01
N LEU A 17 21.96 -3.69 -21.06
CA LEU A 17 21.86 -5.13 -21.26
C LEU A 17 23.04 -5.59 -22.13
N LEU A 18 23.97 -6.31 -21.52
CA LEU A 18 25.24 -6.70 -22.16
C LEU A 18 25.22 -8.14 -22.67
N VAL A 19 24.39 -9.02 -22.13
CA VAL A 19 24.29 -10.40 -22.64
C VAL A 19 23.28 -10.45 -23.79
N ASP A 20 23.77 -10.73 -25.02
CA ASP A 20 22.93 -10.81 -26.21
C ASP A 20 22.36 -12.20 -26.44
N ARG A 21 23.13 -13.23 -26.08
CA ARG A 21 22.76 -14.64 -26.29
C ARG A 21 23.45 -15.56 -25.29
N VAL A 22 22.72 -16.57 -24.82
CA VAL A 22 23.29 -17.72 -24.10
C VAL A 22 23.24 -18.94 -25.01
N THR A 23 24.37 -19.58 -25.28
CA THR A 23 24.46 -20.76 -26.15
C THR A 23 24.35 -22.06 -25.37
N LYS A 24 24.86 -22.08 -24.14
CA LYS A 24 24.85 -23.25 -23.27
C LYS A 24 24.66 -22.82 -21.82
N ILE A 25 23.84 -23.57 -21.09
CA ILE A 25 23.64 -23.39 -19.66
C ILE A 25 23.62 -24.79 -19.03
N GLY A 26 24.50 -25.01 -18.06
CA GLY A 26 24.54 -26.20 -17.21
C GLY A 26 24.21 -25.82 -15.77
N GLU A 27 24.41 -26.74 -14.83
CA GLU A 27 24.12 -26.49 -13.41
C GLU A 27 25.03 -25.45 -12.77
N THR A 28 26.31 -25.42 -13.15
CA THR A 28 27.34 -24.54 -12.56
C THR A 28 28.11 -23.72 -13.59
N THR A 29 27.79 -23.87 -14.87
CA THR A 29 28.52 -23.23 -15.98
C THR A 29 27.55 -22.64 -16.99
N LEU A 30 27.91 -21.49 -17.57
CA LEU A 30 27.15 -20.85 -18.65
C LEU A 30 28.09 -20.28 -19.71
N GLU A 31 27.69 -20.39 -20.97
CA GLU A 31 28.37 -19.78 -22.12
C GLU A 31 27.45 -18.72 -22.74
N ALA A 32 27.93 -17.47 -22.79
CA ALA A 32 27.17 -16.33 -23.30
C ALA A 32 28.05 -15.38 -24.12
N TYR A 33 27.40 -14.59 -24.98
CA TYR A 33 28.04 -13.65 -25.89
C TYR A 33 27.47 -12.25 -25.72
N LYS A 34 28.37 -11.26 -25.71
CA LYS A 34 28.12 -9.85 -26.06
C LYS A 34 28.72 -9.63 -27.45
N ASN A 35 27.89 -9.28 -28.41
CA ASN A 35 28.35 -8.76 -29.69
C ASN A 35 28.79 -7.31 -29.48
N VAL A 36 29.99 -7.01 -29.95
CA VAL A 36 30.61 -5.70 -29.78
C VAL A 36 30.81 -5.10 -31.18
N SER A 37 30.31 -3.88 -31.37
CA SER A 37 30.51 -3.11 -32.60
C SER A 37 31.41 -1.91 -32.29
N VAL A 38 32.27 -1.53 -33.24
CA VAL A 38 33.16 -0.36 -33.10
C VAL A 38 32.39 0.96 -32.92
N ASN A 39 31.11 0.99 -33.33
CA ASN A 39 30.25 2.18 -33.23
C ASN A 39 29.58 2.35 -31.84
N GLU A 40 29.82 1.45 -30.88
CA GLU A 40 29.25 1.57 -29.53
C GLU A 40 29.78 2.83 -28.81
N GLU A 41 28.93 3.50 -28.04
CA GLU A 41 29.22 4.83 -27.48
C GLU A 41 30.47 4.89 -26.59
N PHE A 42 30.75 3.81 -25.88
CA PHE A 42 31.89 3.70 -24.97
C PHE A 42 33.24 3.55 -25.69
N PHE A 43 33.26 3.35 -27.02
CA PHE A 43 34.49 3.37 -27.82
C PHE A 43 34.84 4.75 -28.37
N ASN A 44 33.89 5.69 -28.43
CA ASN A 44 34.14 7.05 -28.94
C ASN A 44 35.01 7.91 -27.99
N GLY A 45 35.30 7.41 -26.79
CA GLY A 45 36.00 8.13 -25.73
C GLY A 45 37.45 7.71 -25.54
N HIS A 46 37.73 7.03 -24.42
CA HIS A 46 39.02 6.92 -23.73
C HIS A 46 40.22 6.40 -24.58
N PHE A 47 39.97 5.66 -25.67
CA PHE A 47 40.99 5.16 -26.60
C PHE A 47 40.51 5.20 -28.07
N PRO A 48 40.48 6.38 -28.70
CA PRO A 48 39.80 6.56 -29.99
C PRO A 48 40.50 5.82 -31.16
N ASP A 49 41.82 5.68 -31.11
CA ASP A 49 42.61 4.96 -32.12
C ASP A 49 42.79 3.46 -31.79
N TYR A 50 42.33 3.03 -30.62
CA TYR A 50 42.48 1.65 -30.14
C TYR A 50 41.29 1.26 -29.25
N PRO A 51 40.11 0.97 -29.83
CA PRO A 51 38.89 0.72 -29.07
C PRO A 51 39.04 -0.54 -28.21
N ILE A 52 39.13 -0.35 -26.89
CA ILE A 52 39.18 -1.43 -25.88
C ILE A 52 37.87 -1.45 -25.10
N MET A 53 37.27 -2.63 -24.94
CA MET A 53 36.06 -2.80 -24.14
C MET A 53 36.36 -2.39 -22.68
N PRO A 54 35.65 -1.42 -22.10
CA PRO A 54 35.90 -1.01 -20.72
C PRO A 54 35.78 -2.19 -19.75
N GLY A 55 36.79 -2.38 -18.90
CA GLY A 55 36.83 -3.50 -17.96
C GLY A 55 35.61 -3.56 -17.03
N VAL A 56 35.05 -2.41 -16.67
CA VAL A 56 33.81 -2.31 -15.88
C VAL A 56 32.60 -2.91 -16.60
N LEU A 57 32.51 -2.76 -17.92
CA LEU A 57 31.43 -3.35 -18.72
C LEU A 57 31.66 -4.85 -18.94
N ILE A 58 32.93 -5.30 -18.98
CA ILE A 58 33.23 -6.75 -18.98
C ILE A 58 32.75 -7.39 -17.67
N ILE A 59 33.07 -6.78 -16.53
CA ILE A 59 32.63 -7.27 -15.20
C ILE A 59 31.10 -7.27 -15.11
N GLU A 60 30.44 -6.21 -15.56
CA GLU A 60 28.98 -6.15 -15.61
C GLU A 60 28.39 -7.26 -16.51
N GLY A 61 28.97 -7.50 -17.68
CA GLY A 61 28.55 -8.60 -18.56
C GLY A 61 28.69 -9.97 -17.89
N ILE A 62 29.76 -10.18 -17.11
CA ILE A 62 29.94 -11.38 -16.30
C ILE A 62 28.87 -11.47 -15.20
N ALA A 63 28.56 -10.38 -14.51
CA ALA A 63 27.51 -10.35 -13.48
C ALA A 63 26.13 -10.70 -14.05
N GLN A 64 25.78 -10.16 -15.22
CA GLN A 64 24.55 -10.52 -15.93
C GLN A 64 24.51 -11.98 -16.35
N ALA A 65 25.62 -12.51 -16.85
CA ALA A 65 25.75 -13.92 -17.24
C ALA A 65 25.59 -14.86 -16.02
N LEU A 66 26.17 -14.51 -14.87
CA LEU A 66 25.96 -15.24 -13.62
C LEU A 66 24.50 -15.16 -13.15
N GLY A 67 23.85 -14.00 -13.28
CA GLY A 67 22.42 -13.86 -12.98
C GLY A 67 21.54 -14.79 -13.81
N LEU A 68 21.89 -14.99 -15.08
CA LEU A 68 21.20 -15.93 -15.97
C LEU A 68 21.44 -17.41 -15.62
N LEU A 69 22.60 -17.73 -15.02
CA LEU A 69 22.92 -19.08 -14.56
C LEU A 69 22.14 -19.45 -13.30
N VAL A 70 22.05 -18.51 -12.34
CA VAL A 70 21.41 -18.76 -11.03
C VAL A 70 19.89 -18.66 -11.12
N ASN A 71 19.35 -17.81 -12.01
CA ASN A 71 17.91 -17.64 -12.16
C ASN A 71 17.32 -18.71 -13.11
N THR A 72 16.79 -19.79 -12.52
CA THR A 72 16.19 -20.93 -13.24
C THR A 72 14.66 -20.83 -13.23
N ASP A 73 13.98 -21.43 -14.22
CA ASP A 73 12.54 -21.25 -14.44
C ASP A 73 11.65 -21.82 -13.30
N ASP A 74 12.21 -22.67 -12.42
CA ASP A 74 11.50 -23.33 -11.31
C ASP A 74 11.63 -22.62 -9.95
N GLN A 75 12.46 -21.56 -9.86
CA GLN A 75 12.59 -20.74 -8.66
C GLN A 75 11.71 -19.48 -8.83
N PRO A 76 10.93 -19.06 -7.81
CA PRO A 76 10.25 -17.76 -7.87
C PRO A 76 11.34 -16.74 -8.19
N ILE A 77 11.18 -15.99 -9.30
CA ILE A 77 12.19 -15.09 -9.87
C ILE A 77 12.93 -14.46 -8.72
N THR A 78 14.08 -15.03 -8.37
CA THR A 78 14.89 -14.53 -7.28
C THR A 78 15.78 -13.59 -8.05
N PRO A 79 15.46 -12.29 -8.07
CA PRO A 79 16.26 -11.40 -8.87
C PRO A 79 17.63 -11.45 -8.20
N LEU A 80 18.69 -11.71 -8.97
CA LEU A 80 20.08 -11.51 -8.55
C LEU A 80 20.28 -10.15 -7.81
N PHE A 81 19.32 -9.23 -7.99
CA PHE A 81 19.28 -7.88 -7.47
C PHE A 81 18.25 -7.64 -6.35
N ALA A 82 17.46 -8.60 -5.91
CA ALA A 82 16.67 -8.45 -4.69
C ALA A 82 17.37 -9.16 -3.52
N ILE A 83 17.17 -8.61 -2.33
CA ILE A 83 17.72 -9.17 -1.10
C ILE A 83 16.54 -9.75 -0.33
N ILE A 84 16.53 -11.06 -0.12
CA ILE A 84 15.52 -11.75 0.67
C ILE A 84 16.22 -12.32 1.90
N GLY A 85 15.78 -11.90 3.09
CA GLY A 85 16.31 -12.38 4.36
C GLY A 85 16.05 -13.88 4.54
N GLU A 86 17.00 -14.57 5.19
CA GLU A 86 16.99 -16.03 5.34
C GLU A 86 15.72 -16.57 6.02
N GLY A 87 15.10 -15.79 6.92
CA GLY A 87 13.86 -16.16 7.60
C GLY A 87 12.57 -15.81 6.87
N ALA A 88 12.64 -15.11 5.73
CA ALA A 88 11.46 -14.66 5.01
C ALA A 88 10.67 -15.85 4.44
N VAL A 89 9.35 -15.80 4.53
CA VAL A 89 8.45 -16.85 4.03
C VAL A 89 7.64 -16.31 2.86
N LEU A 90 7.89 -16.85 1.66
CA LEU A 90 7.18 -16.46 0.44
C LEU A 90 6.23 -17.58 -0.02
N GLY A 91 4.97 -17.24 -0.21
CA GLY A 91 3.93 -18.13 -0.73
C GLY A 91 4.14 -18.52 -2.20
N LYS A 92 3.27 -19.40 -2.69
CA LYS A 92 3.34 -19.88 -4.08
C LYS A 92 3.02 -18.75 -5.06
N GLY A 93 3.83 -18.62 -6.11
CA GLY A 93 3.59 -17.62 -7.16
C GLY A 93 3.87 -16.18 -6.73
N VAL A 94 4.55 -15.96 -5.60
CA VAL A 94 5.05 -14.64 -5.23
C VAL A 94 6.13 -14.20 -6.23
N GLU A 95 6.00 -12.98 -6.72
CA GLU A 95 7.00 -12.35 -7.60
C GLU A 95 7.67 -11.20 -6.84
N VAL A 96 9.01 -11.17 -6.84
CA VAL A 96 9.78 -10.08 -6.23
C VAL A 96 10.56 -9.36 -7.32
N GLY A 97 10.36 -8.05 -7.44
CA GLY A 97 11.04 -7.21 -8.41
C GLY A 97 12.50 -6.94 -8.03
N PRO A 98 13.33 -6.52 -9.01
CA PRO A 98 14.74 -6.23 -8.77
C PRO A 98 14.92 -5.06 -7.79
N TYR A 99 16.03 -5.07 -7.05
CA TYR A 99 16.41 -4.04 -6.06
C TYR A 99 15.46 -3.91 -4.86
N SER A 100 14.53 -4.84 -4.73
CA SER A 100 13.65 -4.93 -3.56
C SER A 100 14.36 -5.63 -2.41
N ILE A 101 13.99 -5.26 -1.19
CA ILE A 101 14.52 -5.84 0.05
C ILE A 101 13.35 -6.41 0.84
N ILE A 102 13.42 -7.69 1.17
CA ILE A 102 12.47 -8.41 2.01
C ILE A 102 13.21 -8.85 3.28
N GLY A 103 12.83 -8.31 4.43
CA GLY A 103 13.44 -8.63 5.73
C GLY A 103 13.18 -10.08 6.18
N SER A 104 14.00 -10.56 7.11
CA SER A 104 13.95 -11.96 7.58
C SER A 104 12.70 -12.32 8.38
N GLU A 105 11.91 -11.35 8.84
CA GLU A 105 10.68 -11.59 9.62
C GLU A 105 9.41 -11.35 8.79
N VAL A 106 9.56 -11.29 7.46
CA VAL A 106 8.47 -11.01 6.54
C VAL A 106 7.81 -12.31 6.06
N VAL A 107 6.47 -12.33 6.08
CA VAL A 107 5.65 -13.39 5.50
C VAL A 107 4.78 -12.80 4.39
N ILE A 108 4.83 -13.39 3.20
CA ILE A 108 4.06 -12.94 2.02
C ILE A 108 3.21 -14.09 1.48
N GLY A 109 1.90 -13.89 1.37
CA GLY A 109 0.95 -14.85 0.85
C GLY A 109 1.00 -15.04 -0.67
N ASP A 110 0.37 -16.12 -1.13
CA ASP A 110 0.38 -16.56 -2.54
C ASP A 110 0.01 -15.47 -3.55
N ASN A 111 0.63 -15.52 -4.73
CA ASN A 111 0.39 -14.66 -5.89
C ASN A 111 0.49 -13.14 -5.62
N THR A 112 1.14 -12.74 -4.53
CA THR A 112 1.46 -11.34 -4.28
C THR A 112 2.64 -10.91 -5.16
N ILE A 113 2.48 -9.76 -5.82
CA ILE A 113 3.48 -9.19 -6.72
C ILE A 113 4.11 -7.97 -6.03
N ILE A 114 5.41 -8.03 -5.84
CA ILE A 114 6.25 -6.93 -5.36
C ILE A 114 7.01 -6.39 -6.56
N GLU A 115 6.80 -5.13 -6.93
CA GLU A 115 7.56 -4.49 -8.01
C GLU A 115 9.00 -4.16 -7.57
N SER A 116 9.76 -3.49 -8.43
CA SER A 116 11.15 -3.13 -8.17
C SER A 116 11.30 -2.11 -7.05
N HIS A 117 12.44 -2.10 -6.35
CA HIS A 117 12.78 -1.08 -5.35
C HIS A 117 11.77 -0.95 -4.20
N VAL A 118 11.11 -2.04 -3.81
CA VAL A 118 10.23 -2.08 -2.64
C VAL A 118 11.03 -2.55 -1.44
N VAL A 119 10.82 -1.91 -0.29
CA VAL A 119 11.39 -2.37 0.99
C VAL A 119 10.29 -2.84 1.90
N ILE A 120 10.33 -4.11 2.30
CA ILE A 120 9.43 -4.73 3.28
C ILE A 120 10.29 -5.27 4.40
N ASP A 121 10.07 -4.83 5.62
CA ASP A 121 10.95 -5.11 6.75
C ASP A 121 10.17 -5.30 8.06
N GLY A 122 10.85 -5.64 9.14
CA GLY A 122 10.26 -5.92 10.45
C GLY A 122 9.30 -7.11 10.42
N ILE A 123 8.55 -7.27 11.52
CA ILE A 123 7.54 -8.33 11.63
C ILE A 123 6.32 -7.94 10.78
N THR A 124 6.35 -8.33 9.52
CA THR A 124 5.34 -7.95 8.52
C THR A 124 4.69 -9.16 7.91
N ILE A 125 3.36 -9.20 7.97
CA ILE A 125 2.53 -10.26 7.37
C ILE A 125 1.70 -9.64 6.27
N ILE A 126 1.86 -10.12 5.04
CA ILE A 126 1.12 -9.69 3.85
C ILE A 126 0.35 -10.89 3.31
N GLY A 127 -0.95 -10.70 3.04
CA GLY A 127 -1.83 -11.70 2.47
C GLY A 127 -1.56 -12.00 0.99
N LYS A 128 -2.58 -12.53 0.33
CA LYS A 128 -2.54 -13.05 -1.04
C LYS A 128 -2.95 -12.02 -2.07
N ASN A 129 -2.50 -12.21 -3.30
CA ASN A 129 -2.89 -11.43 -4.49
C ASN A 129 -2.73 -9.90 -4.32
N ASN A 130 -1.82 -9.47 -3.44
CA ASN A 130 -1.52 -8.05 -3.32
C ASN A 130 -0.65 -7.61 -4.49
N LYS A 131 -0.76 -6.33 -4.87
CA LYS A 131 0.19 -5.71 -5.78
C LYS A 131 0.82 -4.50 -5.12
N ILE A 132 2.13 -4.58 -4.87
CA ILE A 132 2.92 -3.55 -4.20
C ILE A 132 3.86 -2.93 -5.23
N TYR A 133 3.65 -1.65 -5.50
CA TYR A 133 4.33 -0.91 -6.56
C TYR A 133 5.64 -0.32 -6.07
N SER A 134 6.46 0.08 -7.03
CA SER A 134 7.85 0.49 -6.79
C SER A 134 7.99 1.62 -5.76
N TYR A 135 9.05 1.56 -4.97
CA TYR A 135 9.39 2.56 -3.92
C TYR A 135 8.43 2.60 -2.71
N ALA A 136 7.54 1.61 -2.56
CA ALA A 136 6.82 1.44 -1.30
C ALA A 136 7.77 1.00 -0.18
N SER A 137 7.52 1.48 1.05
CA SER A 137 8.26 1.13 2.27
C SER A 137 7.28 0.64 3.34
N ILE A 138 7.37 -0.64 3.70
CA ILE A 138 6.38 -1.33 4.53
C ILE A 138 7.06 -1.99 5.73
N GLY A 139 6.46 -1.85 6.91
CA GLY A 139 6.90 -2.54 8.14
C GLY A 139 8.06 -1.86 8.88
N LYS A 140 8.49 -0.67 8.42
CA LYS A 140 9.51 0.13 9.08
C LYS A 140 9.02 0.66 10.44
N GLU A 141 9.98 1.00 11.29
CA GLU A 141 9.76 1.55 12.64
C GLU A 141 8.79 2.73 12.65
N PRO A 142 7.95 2.84 13.69
CA PRO A 142 7.06 3.98 13.86
C PRO A 142 7.86 5.29 13.98
N GLN A 143 7.26 6.40 13.58
CA GLN A 143 7.81 7.74 13.78
C GLN A 143 7.47 8.33 15.17
N ASP A 144 6.94 7.53 16.09
CA ASP A 144 6.72 7.94 17.48
C ASP A 144 8.06 7.94 18.23
N LEU A 145 8.45 9.09 18.78
CA LEU A 145 9.67 9.24 19.57
C LEU A 145 9.70 8.37 20.84
N LYS A 146 8.54 7.83 21.27
CA LYS A 146 8.44 6.93 22.42
C LYS A 146 8.83 5.49 22.09
N TYR A 147 8.90 5.10 20.82
CA TYR A 147 9.27 3.76 20.40
C TYR A 147 10.72 3.42 20.78
N LYS A 148 10.93 2.23 21.34
CA LYS A 148 12.24 1.78 21.88
C LYS A 148 12.73 0.49 21.25
N GLY A 149 12.14 0.08 20.11
CA GLY A 149 12.51 -1.16 19.44
C GLY A 149 11.63 -2.35 19.84
N GLU A 150 10.42 -2.10 20.34
CA GLU A 150 9.44 -3.14 20.64
C GLU A 150 9.12 -3.97 19.39
N LEU A 151 8.84 -5.27 19.59
CA LEU A 151 8.56 -6.22 18.50
C LEU A 151 7.11 -6.08 17.99
N THR A 152 6.82 -4.93 17.39
CA THR A 152 5.49 -4.59 16.84
C THR A 152 5.38 -5.00 15.37
N LYS A 153 4.13 -5.09 14.90
CA LYS A 153 3.80 -5.75 13.63
C LYS A 153 3.16 -4.81 12.62
N THR A 154 3.24 -5.22 11.36
CA THR A 154 2.39 -4.75 10.27
C THR A 154 1.64 -5.95 9.69
N ILE A 155 0.32 -5.83 9.56
CA ILE A 155 -0.55 -6.86 8.98
C ILE A 155 -1.30 -6.24 7.79
N ILE A 156 -1.16 -6.85 6.62
CA ILE A 156 -1.85 -6.45 5.39
C ILE A 156 -2.62 -7.67 4.88
N GLY A 157 -3.92 -7.51 4.63
CA GLY A 157 -4.79 -8.55 4.12
C GLY A 157 -4.55 -8.86 2.64
N ASP A 158 -5.62 -9.23 1.94
CA ASP A 158 -5.60 -9.73 0.58
C ASP A 158 -6.01 -8.67 -0.46
N ASN A 159 -5.56 -8.86 -1.70
CA ASN A 159 -6.07 -8.15 -2.87
C ASN A 159 -5.89 -6.61 -2.84
N ASN A 160 -4.94 -6.09 -2.05
CA ASN A 160 -4.67 -4.66 -1.98
C ASN A 160 -3.79 -4.21 -3.15
N LYS A 161 -4.01 -2.96 -3.59
CA LYS A 161 -3.12 -2.24 -4.51
C LYS A 161 -2.43 -1.12 -3.75
N ILE A 162 -1.14 -1.31 -3.48
CA ILE A 162 -0.31 -0.38 -2.72
C ILE A 162 0.61 0.32 -3.70
N ARG A 163 0.29 1.57 -4.04
CA ARG A 163 0.96 2.33 -5.11
C ARG A 163 2.33 2.84 -4.69
N GLU A 164 2.97 3.53 -5.63
CA GLU A 164 4.33 4.04 -5.52
C GLU A 164 4.47 4.99 -4.32
N PHE A 165 5.61 4.93 -3.64
CA PHE A 165 5.94 5.78 -2.49
C PHE A 165 4.96 5.69 -1.31
N VAL A 166 4.14 4.64 -1.23
CA VAL A 166 3.34 4.37 -0.04
C VAL A 166 4.25 3.99 1.11
N THR A 167 3.97 4.53 2.29
CA THR A 167 4.68 4.20 3.53
C THR A 167 3.72 3.60 4.54
N VAL A 168 4.10 2.45 5.12
CA VAL A 168 3.32 1.77 6.17
C VAL A 168 4.27 1.44 7.32
N HIS A 169 4.01 2.00 8.49
CA HIS A 169 4.84 1.81 9.67
C HIS A 169 4.19 0.79 10.61
N ARG A 170 5.00 -0.02 11.30
CA ARG A 170 4.52 -0.96 12.33
C ARG A 170 3.98 -0.22 13.56
N GLY A 171 3.24 -0.94 14.39
CA GLY A 171 2.61 -0.39 15.60
C GLY A 171 3.61 0.09 16.66
N THR A 172 3.07 0.54 17.79
CA THR A 172 3.79 0.85 19.03
C THR A 172 3.36 -0.09 20.15
N ASP A 173 3.80 0.15 21.39
CA ASP A 173 3.37 -0.59 22.58
C ASP A 173 1.91 -0.33 23.00
N ASP A 174 1.18 0.53 22.28
CA ASP A 174 -0.27 0.73 22.46
C ASP A 174 -1.08 -0.39 21.79
N LYS A 175 -1.13 -0.41 20.45
CA LYS A 175 -1.91 -1.43 19.72
C LYS A 175 -1.08 -2.63 19.25
N TRP A 176 0.25 -2.58 19.34
CA TRP A 176 1.18 -3.63 18.90
C TRP A 176 1.22 -3.90 17.40
N GLU A 177 0.25 -3.40 16.64
CA GLU A 177 0.10 -3.67 15.22
C GLU A 177 -0.53 -2.50 14.45
N THR A 178 -0.07 -2.33 13.22
CA THR A 178 -0.75 -1.56 12.18
C THR A 178 -1.42 -2.56 11.23
N VAL A 179 -2.71 -2.37 10.95
CA VAL A 179 -3.53 -3.32 10.19
C VAL A 179 -4.15 -2.65 8.97
N ILE A 180 -4.01 -3.30 7.81
CA ILE A 180 -4.71 -2.95 6.57
C ILE A 180 -5.48 -4.18 6.12
N GLY A 181 -6.80 -4.05 5.93
CA GLY A 181 -7.67 -5.13 5.49
C GLY A 181 -7.48 -5.51 4.02
N ASN A 182 -8.59 -5.79 3.34
CA ASN A 182 -8.64 -6.39 2.03
C ASN A 182 -9.16 -5.44 0.96
N ASN A 183 -8.78 -5.68 -0.31
CA ASN A 183 -9.33 -4.99 -1.47
C ASN A 183 -9.17 -3.46 -1.44
N ASN A 184 -8.16 -2.94 -0.74
CA ASN A 184 -7.91 -1.52 -0.63
C ASN A 184 -7.09 -0.99 -1.80
N LEU A 185 -7.29 0.28 -2.13
CA LEU A 185 -6.43 1.05 -3.03
C LEU A 185 -5.76 2.17 -2.25
N LEU A 186 -4.46 2.03 -1.99
CA LEU A 186 -3.61 3.07 -1.42
C LEU A 186 -2.85 3.70 -2.57
N MET A 187 -3.23 4.93 -2.95
CA MET A 187 -2.61 5.63 -4.07
C MET A 187 -1.24 6.23 -3.71
N VAL A 188 -0.62 6.90 -4.69
CA VAL A 188 0.77 7.37 -4.59
C VAL A 188 0.95 8.30 -3.40
N TYR A 189 2.03 8.11 -2.63
CA TYR A 189 2.35 8.91 -1.44
C TYR A 189 1.36 8.79 -0.28
N VAL A 190 0.52 7.75 -0.22
CA VAL A 190 -0.25 7.49 1.00
C VAL A 190 0.71 7.14 2.15
N HIS A 191 0.51 7.77 3.31
CA HIS A 191 1.22 7.45 4.54
C HIS A 191 0.26 6.83 5.56
N VAL A 192 0.65 5.67 6.07
CA VAL A 192 -0.01 4.94 7.15
C VAL A 192 0.95 4.90 8.34
N ALA A 193 0.67 5.73 9.33
CA ALA A 193 1.44 5.76 10.57
C ALA A 193 1.21 4.51 11.43
N HIS A 194 1.84 4.50 12.60
CA HIS A 194 1.73 3.46 13.59
C HIS A 194 0.32 3.30 14.17
N ASP A 195 -0.05 2.07 14.52
CA ASP A 195 -1.31 1.72 15.20
C ASP A 195 -2.58 2.07 14.41
N VAL A 196 -2.41 2.33 13.11
CA VAL A 196 -3.50 2.61 12.18
C VAL A 196 -4.22 1.32 11.84
N ILE A 197 -5.55 1.37 11.78
CA ILE A 197 -6.40 0.25 11.36
C ILE A 197 -7.21 0.72 10.16
N ILE A 198 -6.99 0.09 9.00
CA ILE A 198 -7.78 0.29 7.78
C ILE A 198 -8.58 -0.99 7.54
N GLY A 199 -9.89 -0.86 7.36
CA GLY A 199 -10.77 -1.96 7.00
C GLY A 199 -10.65 -2.37 5.53
N ASP A 200 -11.77 -2.79 4.95
CA ASP A 200 -11.84 -3.37 3.61
C ASP A 200 -12.40 -2.40 2.57
N ASN A 201 -12.03 -2.57 1.30
CA ASN A 201 -12.57 -1.83 0.16
C ASN A 201 -12.42 -0.30 0.24
N CYS A 202 -11.43 0.18 0.97
CA CYS A 202 -11.12 1.61 1.13
C CYS A 202 -10.34 2.15 -0.08
N ILE A 203 -10.49 3.45 -0.34
CA ILE A 203 -9.69 4.17 -1.33
C ILE A 203 -9.05 5.37 -0.65
N LEU A 204 -7.72 5.37 -0.59
CA LEU A 204 -6.93 6.49 -0.10
C LEU A 204 -6.24 7.12 -1.31
N ALA A 205 -6.69 8.30 -1.70
CA ALA A 205 -6.15 8.99 -2.86
C ALA A 205 -4.75 9.58 -2.60
N ASN A 206 -4.13 10.14 -3.64
CA ASN A 206 -2.73 10.55 -3.57
C ASN A 206 -2.45 11.49 -2.39
N ASN A 207 -1.34 11.28 -1.69
CA ASN A 207 -0.90 12.10 -0.55
C ASN A 207 -1.93 12.17 0.60
N VAL A 208 -2.73 11.12 0.82
CA VAL A 208 -3.46 10.97 2.08
C VAL A 208 -2.47 10.57 3.17
N THR A 209 -2.50 11.28 4.29
CA THR A 209 -1.61 11.05 5.43
C THR A 209 -2.44 10.70 6.65
N LEU A 210 -2.36 9.46 7.11
CA LEU A 210 -2.98 9.00 8.35
C LEU A 210 -1.95 9.09 9.47
N ALA A 211 -2.19 9.95 10.47
CA ALA A 211 -1.37 9.98 11.67
C ALA A 211 -1.66 8.78 12.58
N GLY A 212 -0.88 8.64 13.66
CA GLY A 212 -0.94 7.46 14.53
C GLY A 212 -2.34 7.18 15.06
N HIS A 213 -2.67 5.90 15.22
CA HIS A 213 -3.91 5.42 15.84
C HIS A 213 -5.21 5.72 15.08
N VAL A 214 -5.14 6.25 13.86
CA VAL A 214 -6.33 6.48 13.02
C VAL A 214 -7.03 5.16 12.69
N THR A 215 -8.35 5.17 12.69
CA THR A 215 -9.17 4.04 12.20
C THR A 215 -9.92 4.46 10.95
N VAL A 216 -9.91 3.63 9.91
CA VAL A 216 -10.65 3.83 8.66
C VAL A 216 -11.57 2.63 8.44
N GLY A 217 -12.88 2.86 8.54
CA GLY A 217 -13.89 1.83 8.35
C GLY A 217 -14.10 1.46 6.88
N ASP A 218 -14.70 0.29 6.67
CA ASP A 218 -14.86 -0.29 5.34
C ASP A 218 -15.49 0.67 4.34
N PHE A 219 -15.05 0.57 3.09
CA PHE A 219 -15.58 1.34 1.96
C PHE A 219 -15.42 2.86 2.06
N ALA A 220 -14.68 3.37 3.04
CA ALA A 220 -14.37 4.78 3.16
C ALA A 220 -13.49 5.25 1.99
N ILE A 221 -13.70 6.50 1.57
CA ILE A 221 -12.91 7.13 0.51
C ILE A 221 -12.30 8.41 1.07
N ILE A 222 -10.97 8.50 1.07
CA ILE A 222 -10.26 9.68 1.54
C ILE A 222 -9.68 10.41 0.32
N GLY A 223 -10.16 11.63 0.06
CA GLY A 223 -9.70 12.46 -1.04
C GLY A 223 -8.23 12.84 -0.91
N GLY A 224 -7.54 13.10 -2.03
CA GLY A 224 -6.10 13.32 -2.03
C GLY A 224 -5.69 14.57 -1.24
N LEU A 225 -4.43 14.64 -0.80
CA LEU A 225 -3.89 15.74 0.02
C LEU A 225 -4.66 15.94 1.34
N THR A 226 -5.27 14.89 1.89
CA THR A 226 -6.06 14.95 3.13
C THR A 226 -5.24 14.39 4.30
N PRO A 227 -4.75 15.25 5.21
CA PRO A 227 -4.22 14.80 6.49
C PRO A 227 -5.34 14.42 7.47
N VAL A 228 -5.16 13.28 8.14
CA VAL A 228 -6.03 12.81 9.23
C VAL A 228 -5.24 12.80 10.53
N HIS A 229 -5.68 13.61 11.48
CA HIS A 229 -5.04 13.76 12.78
C HIS A 229 -5.10 12.46 13.60
N GLN A 230 -4.12 12.27 14.48
CA GLN A 230 -4.02 11.06 15.32
C GLN A 230 -5.29 10.83 16.14
N PHE A 231 -5.61 9.54 16.33
CA PHE A 231 -6.81 9.03 17.03
C PHE A 231 -8.17 9.36 16.37
N CYS A 232 -8.21 9.95 15.17
CA CYS A 232 -9.47 10.16 14.47
C CYS A 232 -10.02 8.85 13.88
N ASN A 233 -11.34 8.74 13.86
CA ASN A 233 -12.05 7.66 13.19
C ASN A 233 -12.74 8.15 11.91
N ILE A 234 -12.54 7.45 10.80
CA ILE A 234 -13.21 7.66 9.53
C ILE A 234 -14.23 6.54 9.36
N GLY A 235 -15.52 6.86 9.44
CA GLY A 235 -16.60 5.87 9.47
C GLY A 235 -16.81 5.15 8.15
N THR A 236 -17.42 3.96 8.21
CA THR A 236 -17.71 3.14 7.03
C THR A 236 -18.51 3.90 5.98
N HIS A 237 -18.18 3.69 4.71
CA HIS A 237 -18.78 4.37 3.55
C HIS A 237 -18.74 5.91 3.57
N SER A 238 -18.05 6.53 4.53
CA SER A 238 -17.84 7.97 4.51
C SER A 238 -16.94 8.36 3.34
N MET A 239 -16.99 9.62 2.94
CA MET A 239 -16.11 10.13 1.91
C MET A 239 -15.66 11.55 2.22
N THR A 240 -14.35 11.79 2.14
CA THR A 240 -13.78 13.13 2.27
C THR A 240 -13.46 13.75 0.90
N GLY A 241 -13.68 15.05 0.76
CA GLY A 241 -13.14 15.84 -0.35
C GLY A 241 -11.62 15.94 -0.25
N GLY A 242 -10.94 16.18 -1.38
CA GLY A 242 -9.49 16.40 -1.38
C GLY A 242 -9.09 17.67 -0.63
N GLY A 243 -7.87 17.71 -0.10
CA GLY A 243 -7.36 18.87 0.66
C GLY A 243 -8.05 19.09 2.00
N SER A 244 -8.78 18.09 2.53
CA SER A 244 -9.51 18.24 3.78
C SER A 244 -8.59 18.06 4.98
N LEU A 245 -8.74 18.88 6.02
CA LEU A 245 -8.03 18.71 7.29
C LEU A 245 -8.96 18.05 8.30
N ILE A 246 -8.73 16.75 8.58
CA ILE A 246 -9.54 15.97 9.51
C ILE A 246 -8.91 15.97 10.90
N VAL A 247 -9.62 16.53 11.88
CA VAL A 247 -9.14 16.71 13.27
C VAL A 247 -10.11 16.14 14.32
N GLN A 248 -11.26 15.69 13.84
CA GLN A 248 -12.35 15.04 14.58
C GLN A 248 -12.91 13.91 13.72
N ASP A 249 -13.72 13.04 14.33
CA ASP A 249 -14.22 11.84 13.68
C ASP A 249 -15.20 12.18 12.56
N VAL A 250 -15.13 11.43 11.46
CA VAL A 250 -16.04 11.54 10.32
C VAL A 250 -17.05 10.40 10.43
N PRO A 251 -18.34 10.67 10.74
CA PRO A 251 -19.32 9.60 10.88
C PRO A 251 -19.50 8.71 9.64
N PRO A 252 -20.03 7.49 9.82
CA PRO A 252 -20.38 6.62 8.72
C PRO A 252 -21.30 7.30 7.70
N TYR A 253 -21.18 6.88 6.44
CA TYR A 253 -22.08 7.22 5.34
C TYR A 253 -22.13 8.71 4.93
N ILE A 254 -21.42 9.62 5.59
CA ILE A 254 -21.46 11.05 5.27
C ILE A 254 -20.37 11.50 4.29
N LEU A 255 -20.61 12.66 3.69
CA LEU A 255 -19.62 13.44 2.96
C LEU A 255 -19.02 14.49 3.91
N ALA A 256 -17.70 14.64 3.89
CA ALA A 256 -16.96 15.64 4.65
C ALA A 256 -16.01 16.43 3.75
N GLU A 257 -15.85 17.72 3.97
CA GLU A 257 -14.91 18.54 3.20
C GLU A 257 -14.48 19.81 3.96
N GLY A 258 -13.25 20.25 3.73
CA GLY A 258 -12.75 21.57 4.14
C GLY A 258 -11.54 21.51 5.06
N SER A 259 -10.99 22.67 5.40
CA SER A 259 -9.84 22.78 6.32
C SER A 259 -10.14 23.83 7.39
N ARG A 260 -10.65 23.46 8.59
CA ARG A 260 -11.02 22.11 9.08
C ARG A 260 -12.27 21.55 8.38
N ALA A 261 -12.36 20.22 8.27
CA ALA A 261 -13.46 19.57 7.56
C ALA A 261 -14.78 19.61 8.33
N VAL A 262 -15.87 19.77 7.58
CA VAL A 262 -17.25 19.83 8.08
C VAL A 262 -18.14 18.85 7.35
N ALA A 263 -19.26 18.46 7.95
CA ALA A 263 -20.21 17.55 7.32
C ALA A 263 -20.97 18.25 6.18
N ARG A 264 -20.99 17.67 4.98
CA ARG A 264 -21.64 18.24 3.79
C ARG A 264 -22.97 17.57 3.41
N GLY A 265 -23.20 16.35 3.87
CA GLY A 265 -24.43 15.61 3.58
C GLY A 265 -24.21 14.11 3.66
N LEU A 266 -25.19 13.33 3.19
CA LEU A 266 -25.06 11.89 3.05
C LEU A 266 -24.33 11.55 1.74
N ASN A 267 -23.45 10.54 1.74
CA ASN A 267 -22.81 9.95 0.55
C ASN A 267 -23.82 9.13 -0.27
N SER A 268 -24.95 9.74 -0.64
CA SER A 268 -26.09 9.06 -1.24
C SER A 268 -25.73 8.38 -2.57
N ILE A 269 -24.80 8.97 -3.34
CA ILE A 269 -24.33 8.40 -4.61
C ILE A 269 -23.50 7.15 -4.35
N GLY A 270 -22.54 7.20 -3.43
CA GLY A 270 -21.70 6.05 -3.09
C GLY A 270 -22.51 4.88 -2.52
N LEU A 271 -23.46 5.17 -1.63
CA LEU A 271 -24.35 4.18 -1.03
C LEU A 271 -25.29 3.53 -2.07
N SER A 272 -25.91 4.34 -2.94
CA SER A 272 -26.77 3.84 -4.01
C SER A 272 -26.03 2.92 -4.98
N ARG A 273 -24.80 3.28 -5.37
CA ARG A 273 -23.93 2.43 -6.21
C ARG A 273 -23.56 1.10 -5.54
N ARG A 274 -23.64 1.02 -4.22
CA ARG A 274 -23.34 -0.17 -3.40
C ARG A 274 -24.60 -0.94 -3.00
N GLY A 275 -25.75 -0.62 -3.61
CA GLY A 275 -26.98 -1.41 -3.46
C GLY A 275 -27.84 -1.08 -2.24
N PHE A 276 -27.55 0.02 -1.53
CA PHE A 276 -28.40 0.46 -0.42
C PHE A 276 -29.82 0.75 -0.91
N SER A 277 -30.83 0.24 -0.19
CA SER A 277 -32.22 0.41 -0.59
C SER A 277 -32.65 1.88 -0.50
N LYS A 278 -33.70 2.26 -1.24
CA LYS A 278 -34.28 3.60 -1.13
C LYS A 278 -34.79 3.90 0.29
N GLU A 279 -35.22 2.87 1.02
CA GLU A 279 -35.71 2.96 2.39
C GLU A 279 -34.56 3.25 3.36
N ASP A 280 -33.45 2.52 3.27
CA ASP A 280 -32.25 2.75 4.08
C ASP A 280 -31.66 4.14 3.84
N LEU A 281 -31.58 4.57 2.58
CA LEU A 281 -31.14 5.91 2.23
C LEU A 281 -32.06 6.99 2.82
N SER A 282 -33.37 6.71 2.89
CA SER A 282 -34.34 7.61 3.51
C SER A 282 -34.13 7.70 5.03
N ILE A 283 -33.89 6.57 5.69
CA ILE A 283 -33.60 6.50 7.13
C ILE A 283 -32.29 7.25 7.44
N LEU A 284 -31.21 6.97 6.71
CA LEU A 284 -29.93 7.65 6.88
C LEU A 284 -30.02 9.18 6.67
N LYS A 285 -30.87 9.63 5.74
CA LYS A 285 -31.14 11.08 5.58
C LYS A 285 -31.84 11.68 6.80
N LYS A 286 -32.77 10.95 7.44
CA LYS A 286 -33.42 11.39 8.68
C LYS A 286 -32.42 11.45 9.83
N VAL A 287 -31.62 10.39 10.01
CA VAL A 287 -30.52 10.33 10.98
C VAL A 287 -29.56 11.52 10.81
N TYR A 288 -29.09 11.78 9.59
CA TYR A 288 -28.24 12.94 9.30
C TYR A 288 -28.90 14.27 9.69
N ARG A 289 -30.19 14.45 9.39
CA ARG A 289 -30.92 15.68 9.77
C ARG A 289 -31.03 15.83 11.29
N ILE A 290 -31.32 14.74 12.02
CA ILE A 290 -31.41 14.74 13.48
C ILE A 290 -30.06 15.13 14.10
N ILE A 291 -28.95 14.58 13.62
CA ILE A 291 -27.61 14.88 14.17
C ILE A 291 -27.09 16.28 13.78
N PHE A 292 -27.21 16.66 12.51
CA PHE A 292 -26.48 17.82 11.95
C PHE A 292 -27.34 19.05 11.69
N ARG A 293 -28.66 18.91 11.61
CA ARG A 293 -29.58 20.00 11.21
C ARG A 293 -30.63 20.33 12.25
N SER A 294 -30.82 19.49 13.25
CA SER A 294 -31.66 19.79 14.40
C SER A 294 -30.96 20.77 15.35
N LYS A 295 -31.72 21.34 16.28
CA LYS A 295 -31.18 22.13 17.41
C LYS A 295 -31.01 21.28 18.68
N MET A 296 -31.13 19.96 18.56
CA MET A 296 -31.07 19.05 19.70
C MET A 296 -29.64 18.96 20.25
N LEU A 297 -29.53 18.68 21.54
CA LEU A 297 -28.27 18.23 22.11
C LEU A 297 -27.95 16.84 21.55
N LEU A 298 -26.67 16.54 21.36
CA LEU A 298 -26.24 15.27 20.75
C LEU A 298 -26.80 14.05 21.49
N LYS A 299 -26.86 14.11 22.82
CA LYS A 299 -27.44 13.04 23.66
C LYS A 299 -28.91 12.76 23.30
N ASP A 300 -29.71 13.82 23.17
CA ASP A 300 -31.14 13.70 22.88
C ASP A 300 -31.36 13.25 21.43
N ALA A 301 -30.53 13.76 20.50
CA ALA A 301 -30.53 13.35 19.10
C ALA A 301 -30.25 11.84 18.94
N LEU A 302 -29.27 11.31 19.69
CA LEU A 302 -28.96 9.87 19.67
C LEU A 302 -30.12 9.06 20.25
N ALA A 303 -30.72 9.49 21.37
CA ALA A 303 -31.87 8.81 21.97
C ALA A 303 -33.07 8.76 21.01
N GLU A 304 -33.37 9.86 20.30
CA GLU A 304 -34.44 9.89 19.30
C GLU A 304 -34.18 8.93 18.14
N ILE A 305 -32.93 8.82 17.67
CA ILE A 305 -32.58 7.89 16.60
C ILE A 305 -32.74 6.44 17.06
N GLU A 306 -32.33 6.12 18.29
CA GLU A 306 -32.49 4.78 18.86
C GLU A 306 -33.97 4.40 19.01
N GLU A 307 -34.83 5.34 19.41
CA GLU A 307 -36.27 5.10 19.54
C GLU A 307 -36.97 4.96 18.18
N THR A 308 -36.65 5.83 17.22
CA THR A 308 -37.40 5.92 15.95
C THR A 308 -36.84 5.07 14.83
N HIS A 309 -35.53 4.78 14.86
CA HIS A 309 -34.79 4.13 13.78
C HIS A 309 -33.83 3.04 14.29
N GLY A 310 -33.86 2.70 15.57
CA GLY A 310 -32.94 1.74 16.19
C GLY A 310 -33.06 0.32 15.65
N GLU A 311 -34.11 -0.05 14.94
CA GLU A 311 -34.19 -1.37 14.28
C GLU A 311 -33.30 -1.46 13.03
N ASN A 312 -33.05 -0.34 12.35
CA ASN A 312 -32.23 -0.29 11.12
C ASN A 312 -30.74 -0.41 11.45
N GLU A 313 -30.05 -1.36 10.80
CA GLU A 313 -28.63 -1.64 11.06
C GLU A 313 -27.70 -0.44 10.78
N TYR A 314 -28.00 0.36 9.75
CA TYR A 314 -27.17 1.51 9.39
C TYR A 314 -27.34 2.67 10.38
N ALA A 315 -28.56 2.86 10.88
CA ALA A 315 -28.82 3.82 11.95
C ALA A 315 -28.12 3.41 13.26
N LYS A 316 -28.18 2.12 13.62
CA LYS A 316 -27.45 1.57 14.77
C LYS A 316 -25.94 1.83 14.66
N ASN A 317 -25.34 1.49 13.52
CA ASN A 317 -23.91 1.72 13.27
C ASN A 317 -23.54 3.21 13.40
N PHE A 318 -24.36 4.11 12.86
CA PHE A 318 -24.17 5.55 13.01
C PHE A 318 -24.13 5.98 14.48
N VAL A 319 -25.09 5.50 15.28
CA VAL A 319 -25.20 5.83 16.70
C VAL A 319 -24.04 5.26 17.50
N GLU A 320 -23.70 3.99 17.29
CA GLU A 320 -22.58 3.32 17.97
C GLU A 320 -21.25 4.00 17.68
N PHE A 321 -21.01 4.39 16.43
CA PHE A 321 -19.83 5.16 16.05
C PHE A 321 -19.72 6.46 16.85
N ILE A 322 -20.81 7.22 16.95
CA ILE A 322 -20.80 8.49 17.70
C ILE A 322 -20.57 8.23 19.19
N LYS A 323 -21.23 7.22 19.77
CA LYS A 323 -21.07 6.87 21.19
C LYS A 323 -19.63 6.48 21.54
N ASN A 324 -18.92 5.84 20.61
CA ASN A 324 -17.53 5.42 20.79
C ASN A 324 -16.50 6.48 20.37
N SER A 325 -16.94 7.66 19.89
CA SER A 325 -16.05 8.74 19.47
C SER A 325 -15.36 9.40 20.66
N SER A 326 -14.02 9.37 20.68
CA SER A 326 -13.21 10.03 21.72
C SER A 326 -12.84 11.48 21.37
N ARG A 327 -12.87 11.84 20.07
CA ARG A 327 -12.52 13.19 19.58
C ARG A 327 -13.73 14.07 19.29
N GLY A 328 -14.93 13.53 19.49
CA GLY A 328 -16.15 14.08 18.94
C GLY A 328 -16.17 14.00 17.41
N ILE A 329 -17.32 14.35 16.85
CA ILE A 329 -17.55 14.30 15.40
C ILE A 329 -17.39 15.68 14.76
N ILE A 330 -17.01 15.70 13.48
CA ILE A 330 -17.10 16.91 12.65
C ILE A 330 -18.53 17.46 12.67
N LYS A 331 -18.72 18.76 12.46
CA LYS A 331 -20.03 19.42 12.39
C LYS A 331 -20.20 20.20 11.11
#